data_AF-A0A101IPF4-F1
#
_entry.id   AF-A0A101IPF4-F1
#
_cell.length_a   1.000
_cell.length_b   1.000
_cell.length_c   1.000
_cell.angle_alpha   90.00
_cell.angle_beta   90.00
_cell.angle_gamma   90.00
#
_symmetry.space_group_name_H-M   'P 1'
#
loop_
_entity.id
_entity.type
_entity.pdbx_description
1 polymer ?
#
loop_
_entity_poly.entity_id
_entity_poly.type
_entity_poly.pdbx_seq_one_letter_code
_entity_poly.pdbx_strand_id
1 'polypeptide(L)'
;MIGGSNINLTAVIRAKDEASQVFNNIGSSNDKLLGKLKNFGIAAGAALVGVGVSSIKMAGDFEASMANVSTLVDTTAESMEDMSNEVLEIAKRVPVEISDLTTALYDVRSAGISAGDAMMVLERSAMLAKAGLGTTQEAVDLATSAINSFGFEGEEAAKVFDTIQLTVKTGKTNISELAQSFGMVSGVANTAGVSFNELMAATAALTTSGLKSSVAQTQLRSAILAIQAPSTDMAKIINDLGYESGQAMLEQLGLVESMKKIDEAAGGNVDVLKKAYGSVEALGSALALTGEQGESFNKTLEEMNEGGDVLDEEFGKVKETFDGMFQLLKNNFNVEMIKLGTK
;
A
#
# COMPACT_ATOMS: atom_id res chain seq x y z
N MET A 1 -6.90 -59.35 25.14
CA MET A 1 -6.53 -58.48 24.01
C MET A 1 -7.81 -58.00 23.32
N ILE A 2 -8.48 -56.96 23.84
CA ILE A 2 -9.52 -56.20 23.12
C ILE A 2 -9.37 -54.77 23.64
N GLY A 3 -8.86 -53.85 22.82
CA GLY A 3 -8.57 -52.48 23.27
C GLY A 3 -8.00 -51.55 22.20
N GLY A 4 -7.49 -52.09 21.08
CA GLY A 4 -6.89 -51.29 20.00
C GLY A 4 -7.84 -50.85 18.86
N SER A 5 -9.02 -51.45 18.71
CA SER A 5 -9.90 -51.18 17.55
C SER A 5 -10.81 -49.96 17.70
N ASN A 6 -11.27 -49.65 18.91
CA ASN A 6 -12.22 -48.55 19.14
C ASN A 6 -11.57 -47.16 19.12
N ILE A 7 -10.29 -47.05 19.48
CA ILE A 7 -9.55 -45.79 19.47
C ILE A 7 -9.30 -45.33 18.02
N ASN A 8 -8.89 -46.25 17.15
CA ASN A 8 -8.71 -45.96 15.72
C ASN A 8 -10.02 -45.60 15.01
N LEU A 9 -11.12 -46.28 15.32
CA LEU A 9 -12.41 -45.97 14.71
C LEU A 9 -12.94 -44.60 15.17
N THR A 10 -12.80 -44.27 16.45
CA THR A 10 -13.21 -42.96 17.01
C THR A 10 -12.35 -41.83 16.45
N ALA A 11 -11.04 -42.03 16.31
CA ALA A 11 -10.14 -41.05 15.69
C ALA A 11 -10.48 -40.81 14.21
N VAL A 12 -10.77 -41.88 13.46
CA VAL A 12 -11.17 -41.78 12.03
C VAL A 12 -12.55 -41.12 11.87
N ILE A 13 -13.50 -41.42 12.76
CA ILE A 13 -14.84 -40.79 12.75
C ILE A 13 -14.72 -39.29 13.08
N ARG A 14 -13.98 -38.92 14.12
CA ARG A 14 -13.75 -37.50 14.46
C ARG A 14 -13.04 -36.75 13.34
N ALA A 15 -11.99 -37.31 12.77
CA ALA A 15 -11.30 -36.72 11.63
C ALA A 15 -12.23 -36.55 10.41
N LYS A 16 -13.11 -37.53 10.15
CA LYS A 16 -14.10 -37.45 9.08
C LYS A 16 -15.18 -36.40 9.34
N ASP A 17 -15.65 -36.30 10.59
CA ASP A 17 -16.70 -35.38 10.99
C ASP A 17 -16.19 -33.93 11.00
N GLU A 18 -14.99 -33.68 11.53
CA GLU A 18 -14.30 -32.38 11.49
C GLU A 18 -14.04 -31.94 10.05
N ALA A 19 -13.50 -32.82 9.20
CA ALA A 19 -13.32 -32.52 7.78
C ALA A 19 -14.67 -32.18 7.11
N SER A 20 -15.73 -32.95 7.40
CA SER A 20 -17.05 -32.70 6.85
C SER A 20 -17.63 -31.35 7.30
N GLN A 21 -17.39 -30.94 8.54
CA GLN A 21 -17.79 -29.61 9.05
C GLN A 21 -17.06 -28.48 8.32
N VAL A 22 -15.74 -28.60 8.11
CA VAL A 22 -14.96 -27.62 7.33
C VAL A 22 -15.51 -27.49 5.91
N PHE A 23 -15.67 -28.62 5.22
CA PHE A 23 -16.18 -28.60 3.84
C PHE A 23 -17.62 -28.04 3.75
N ASN A 24 -18.47 -28.32 4.75
CA ASN A 24 -19.82 -27.76 4.81
C ASN A 24 -19.82 -26.26 5.09
N ASN A 25 -19.00 -25.77 6.03
CA ASN A 25 -18.89 -24.35 6.34
C ASN A 25 -18.34 -23.55 5.16
N ILE A 26 -17.35 -24.11 4.47
CA ILE A 26 -16.79 -23.50 3.26
C ILE A 26 -17.84 -23.48 2.15
N GLY A 27 -18.53 -24.60 1.92
CA GLY A 27 -19.60 -24.69 0.93
C GLY A 27 -20.66 -23.62 1.16
N SER A 28 -21.25 -23.57 2.36
CA SER A 28 -22.35 -22.66 2.69
C SER A 28 -21.94 -21.19 2.73
N SER A 29 -20.74 -20.88 3.25
CA SER A 29 -20.27 -19.48 3.37
C SER A 29 -19.74 -18.92 2.05
N ASN A 30 -19.39 -19.78 1.08
CA ASN A 30 -18.77 -19.38 -0.19
C ASN A 30 -19.64 -19.67 -1.42
N ASP A 31 -20.95 -19.95 -1.27
CA ASP A 31 -21.83 -20.28 -2.39
C ASP A 31 -21.72 -19.32 -3.59
N LYS A 32 -21.64 -18.00 -3.33
CA LYS A 32 -21.45 -16.99 -4.39
C LYS A 32 -20.08 -17.11 -5.08
N LEU A 33 -19.02 -17.27 -4.30
CA LEU A 33 -17.64 -17.42 -4.79
C LEU A 33 -17.49 -18.71 -5.60
N LEU A 34 -18.00 -19.82 -5.08
CA LEU A 34 -18.04 -21.12 -5.74
C LEU A 34 -18.89 -21.06 -7.02
N GLY A 35 -19.99 -20.31 -7.01
CA GLY A 35 -20.80 -20.02 -8.19
C GLY A 35 -20.00 -19.30 -9.29
N LYS A 36 -19.23 -18.26 -8.93
CA LYS A 36 -18.35 -17.57 -9.88
C LYS A 36 -17.23 -18.48 -10.40
N LEU A 37 -16.62 -19.30 -9.54
CA LEU A 37 -15.57 -20.26 -9.95
C LEU A 37 -16.08 -21.36 -10.90
N LYS A 38 -17.35 -21.77 -10.80
CA LYS A 38 -17.97 -22.69 -11.77
C LYS A 38 -17.96 -22.13 -13.19
N ASN A 39 -18.01 -20.81 -13.37
CA ASN A 39 -17.91 -20.19 -14.70
C ASN A 39 -16.52 -20.39 -15.33
N PHE A 40 -15.51 -20.73 -14.53
CA PHE A 40 -14.17 -21.12 -14.98
C PHE A 40 -13.99 -22.64 -15.12
N GLY A 41 -15.07 -23.43 -14.97
CA GLY A 41 -15.04 -24.89 -15.15
C GLY A 41 -14.52 -25.68 -13.94
N ILE A 42 -14.34 -25.05 -12.77
CA ILE A 42 -13.85 -25.72 -11.56
C ILE A 42 -15.02 -26.19 -10.69
N ALA A 43 -15.02 -27.48 -10.33
CA ALA A 43 -15.90 -28.02 -9.30
C ALA A 43 -15.30 -27.74 -7.91
N ALA A 44 -16.08 -27.10 -7.03
CA ALA A 44 -15.69 -26.68 -5.67
C ALA A 44 -14.95 -27.76 -4.85
N GLY A 45 -15.37 -29.02 -4.97
CA GLY A 45 -14.80 -30.15 -4.24
C GLY A 45 -13.42 -30.60 -4.73
N ALA A 46 -12.97 -30.23 -5.94
CA ALA A 46 -11.66 -30.62 -6.47
C ALA A 46 -10.55 -29.63 -6.12
N ALA A 47 -10.90 -28.37 -5.84
CA ALA A 47 -9.96 -27.27 -5.59
C ALA A 47 -9.18 -27.41 -4.27
N LEU A 48 -9.80 -27.98 -3.23
CA LEU A 48 -9.25 -27.99 -1.86
C LEU A 48 -8.66 -29.35 -1.43
N VAL A 49 -8.79 -30.39 -2.26
CA VAL A 49 -8.36 -31.77 -1.95
C VAL A 49 -6.82 -31.91 -1.82
N GLY A 50 -6.05 -30.90 -2.23
CA GLY A 50 -4.59 -30.87 -2.13
C GLY A 50 -4.01 -30.26 -0.84
N VAL A 51 -4.82 -29.69 0.06
CA VAL A 51 -4.30 -28.99 1.26
C VAL A 51 -4.09 -29.99 2.40
N GLY A 52 -2.99 -30.75 2.33
CA GLY A 52 -2.62 -31.81 3.29
C GLY A 52 -1.98 -31.34 4.61
N VAL A 53 -2.27 -30.12 5.08
CA VAL A 53 -1.70 -29.58 6.33
C VAL A 53 -2.66 -29.83 7.49
N SER A 54 -2.17 -30.32 8.62
CA SER A 54 -3.02 -30.51 9.80
C SER A 54 -3.46 -29.17 10.39
N SER A 55 -4.71 -29.09 10.85
CA SER A 55 -5.28 -27.91 11.52
C SER A 55 -4.40 -27.41 12.67
N ILE A 56 -3.85 -28.32 13.46
CA ILE A 56 -2.92 -28.04 14.56
C ILE A 56 -1.67 -27.29 14.07
N LYS A 57 -1.08 -27.71 12.94
CA LYS A 57 0.09 -27.03 12.40
C LYS A 57 -0.26 -25.62 11.92
N MET A 58 -1.39 -25.45 11.24
CA MET A 58 -1.82 -24.15 10.75
C MET A 58 -2.12 -23.18 11.89
N ALA A 59 -2.79 -23.67 12.94
CA ALA A 59 -3.04 -22.91 14.15
C ALA A 59 -1.73 -22.52 14.85
N GLY A 60 -0.80 -23.47 15.01
CA GLY A 60 0.51 -23.20 15.62
C GLY A 60 1.39 -22.23 14.81
N ASP A 61 1.41 -22.34 13.48
CA ASP A 61 2.14 -21.40 12.61
C ASP A 61 1.52 -19.99 12.71
N PHE A 62 0.19 -19.87 12.71
CA PHE A 62 -0.51 -18.60 12.87
C PHE A 62 -0.29 -17.98 14.26
N GLU A 63 -0.40 -18.78 15.32
CA GLU A 63 -0.12 -18.36 16.70
C GLU A 63 1.32 -17.85 16.83
N ALA A 64 2.29 -18.56 16.24
CA ALA A 64 3.69 -18.13 16.23
C ALA A 64 3.88 -16.78 15.52
N SER A 65 3.18 -16.53 14.40
CA SER A 65 3.23 -15.24 13.72
C SER A 65 2.58 -14.12 14.55
N MET A 66 1.42 -14.38 15.18
CA MET A 66 0.76 -13.41 16.06
C MET A 66 1.56 -13.14 17.35
N ALA A 67 2.33 -14.12 17.83
CA ALA A 67 3.26 -13.93 18.94
C ALA A 67 4.32 -12.88 18.62
N ASN A 68 4.80 -12.78 17.36
CA ASN A 68 5.70 -11.68 16.97
C ASN A 68 5.01 -10.32 17.06
N VAL A 69 3.75 -10.21 16.61
CA VAL A 69 2.96 -8.98 16.74
C VAL A 69 2.78 -8.60 18.21
N SER A 70 2.57 -9.57 19.10
CA SER A 70 2.44 -9.34 20.54
C SER A 70 3.64 -8.65 21.19
N THR A 71 4.83 -8.72 20.56
CA THR A 71 6.04 -8.06 21.05
C THR A 71 6.06 -6.55 20.83
N LEU A 72 5.16 -6.03 19.99
CA LEU A 72 5.07 -4.61 19.61
C LEU A 72 3.84 -3.89 20.17
N VAL A 73 2.95 -4.60 20.86
CA VAL A 73 1.68 -4.05 21.35
C VAL A 73 1.56 -4.20 22.86
N ASP A 74 0.78 -3.31 23.48
CA ASP A 74 0.46 -3.44 24.89
C ASP A 74 -0.67 -4.44 25.08
N THR A 75 -0.31 -5.70 25.34
CA THR A 75 -1.28 -6.79 25.52
C THR A 75 -2.18 -6.64 26.75
N THR A 76 -1.95 -5.64 27.62
CA THR A 76 -2.87 -5.29 28.71
C THR A 76 -3.99 -4.37 28.25
N ALA A 77 -3.77 -3.61 27.17
CA ALA A 77 -4.72 -2.68 26.58
C ALA A 77 -5.35 -3.21 25.27
N GLU A 78 -4.62 -4.05 24.54
CA GLU A 78 -5.01 -4.59 23.23
C GLU A 78 -5.24 -6.11 23.31
N SER A 79 -6.40 -6.56 22.84
CA SER A 79 -6.78 -7.97 22.80
C SER A 79 -6.12 -8.68 21.62
N MET A 80 -5.17 -9.57 21.92
CA MET A 80 -4.52 -10.40 20.88
C MET A 80 -5.50 -11.36 20.20
N GLU A 81 -6.56 -11.79 20.91
CA GLU A 81 -7.62 -12.63 20.33
C GLU A 81 -8.43 -11.85 19.29
N ASP A 82 -8.84 -10.62 19.62
CA ASP A 82 -9.61 -9.77 18.69
C ASP A 82 -8.76 -9.40 17.46
N MET A 83 -7.49 -9.07 17.68
CA MET A 83 -6.54 -8.79 16.60
C MET A 83 -6.34 -10.01 15.69
N SER A 84 -6.19 -11.20 16.28
CA SER A 84 -6.08 -12.45 15.53
C SER A 84 -7.34 -12.74 14.70
N ASN A 85 -8.51 -12.52 15.30
CA ASN A 85 -9.78 -12.69 14.62
C ASN A 85 -9.93 -11.70 13.45
N GLU A 86 -9.57 -10.43 13.62
CA GLU A 86 -9.68 -9.44 12.55
C GLU A 86 -8.72 -9.75 11.39
N VAL A 87 -7.48 -10.19 11.66
CA VAL A 87 -6.55 -10.66 10.61
C VAL A 87 -7.16 -11.81 9.79
N LEU A 88 -7.80 -12.77 10.47
CA LEU A 88 -8.48 -13.88 9.80
C LEU A 88 -9.69 -13.41 8.99
N GLU A 89 -10.44 -12.40 9.46
CA GLU A 89 -11.56 -11.84 8.71
C GLU A 89 -11.09 -11.00 7.50
N ILE A 90 -9.99 -10.26 7.61
CA ILE A 90 -9.32 -9.58 6.47
C ILE A 90 -8.90 -10.63 5.42
N ALA A 91 -8.32 -11.76 5.83
CA ALA A 91 -7.91 -12.82 4.93
C ALA A 91 -9.07 -13.38 4.08
N LYS A 92 -10.31 -13.37 4.61
CA LYS A 92 -11.50 -13.78 3.86
C LYS A 92 -11.97 -12.76 2.84
N ARG A 93 -11.55 -11.50 2.96
CA ARG A 93 -11.95 -10.38 2.09
C ARG A 93 -10.88 -10.02 1.06
N VAL A 94 -9.61 -10.22 1.40
CA VAL A 94 -8.44 -9.86 0.60
C VAL A 94 -7.67 -11.11 0.13
N PRO A 95 -7.45 -11.31 -1.18
CA PRO A 95 -6.83 -12.51 -1.74
C PRO A 95 -5.29 -12.57 -1.55
N VAL A 96 -4.78 -12.32 -0.35
CA VAL A 96 -3.36 -12.49 0.03
C VAL A 96 -3.20 -13.68 0.98
N GLU A 97 -1.98 -14.20 1.15
CA GLU A 97 -1.76 -15.28 2.11
C GLU A 97 -1.90 -14.76 3.56
N ILE A 98 -2.42 -15.59 4.47
CA ILE A 98 -2.58 -15.22 5.89
C ILE A 98 -1.24 -14.85 6.53
N SER A 99 -0.15 -15.54 6.15
CA SER A 99 1.20 -15.25 6.63
C SER A 99 1.71 -13.86 6.22
N ASP A 100 1.30 -13.39 5.03
CA ASP A 100 1.65 -12.06 4.55
C ASP A 100 0.94 -11.01 5.38
N LEU A 101 -0.33 -11.25 5.76
CA LEU A 101 -1.08 -10.36 6.63
C LEU A 101 -0.48 -10.27 8.04
N THR A 102 -0.11 -11.39 8.66
CA THR A 102 0.50 -11.36 10.00
C THR A 102 1.87 -10.68 9.99
N THR A 103 2.66 -10.87 8.92
CA THR A 103 3.96 -10.19 8.76
C THR A 103 3.76 -8.69 8.53
N ALA A 104 2.85 -8.32 7.64
CA ALA A 104 2.51 -6.94 7.37
C ALA A 104 1.93 -6.24 8.62
N LEU A 105 1.15 -6.94 9.45
CA LEU A 105 0.65 -6.38 10.70
C LEU A 105 1.79 -6.05 11.67
N TYR A 106 2.80 -6.91 11.76
CA TYR A 106 4.00 -6.59 12.53
C TYR A 106 4.64 -5.30 12.01
N ASP A 107 4.77 -5.13 10.68
CA ASP A 107 5.34 -3.93 10.08
C ASP A 107 4.48 -2.68 10.35
N VAL A 108 3.15 -2.78 10.27
CA VAL A 108 2.21 -1.70 10.62
C VAL A 108 2.42 -1.24 12.07
N ARG A 109 2.53 -2.19 13.00
CA ARG A 109 2.77 -1.89 14.42
C ARG A 109 4.17 -1.35 14.68
N SER A 110 5.17 -1.87 13.98
CA SER A 110 6.55 -1.40 14.03
C SER A 110 6.68 0.04 13.55
N ALA A 111 5.87 0.44 12.56
CA ALA A 111 5.78 1.82 12.09
C ALA A 111 5.06 2.77 13.06
N GLY A 112 4.57 2.28 14.21
CA GLY A 112 3.93 3.10 15.24
C GLY A 112 2.47 3.46 14.96
N ILE A 113 1.83 2.81 13.98
CA ILE A 113 0.41 3.04 13.69
C ILE A 113 -0.47 2.61 14.87
N SER A 114 -1.44 3.45 15.23
CA SER A 114 -2.34 3.26 16.36
C SER A 114 -3.14 1.95 16.27
N ALA A 115 -3.62 1.43 17.40
CA ALA A 115 -4.45 0.22 17.43
C ALA A 115 -5.77 0.41 16.66
N GLY A 116 -6.33 1.62 16.70
CA GLY A 116 -7.55 1.98 15.99
C GLY A 116 -7.40 1.92 14.47
N ASP A 117 -6.22 2.27 13.96
CA ASP A 117 -5.98 2.35 12.51
C ASP A 117 -5.26 1.12 11.95
N ALA A 118 -4.60 0.32 12.79
CA ALA A 118 -3.71 -0.76 12.34
C ALA A 118 -4.40 -1.79 11.42
N MET A 119 -5.64 -2.18 11.73
CA MET A 119 -6.38 -3.15 10.89
C MET A 119 -6.82 -2.52 9.56
N MET A 120 -7.20 -1.24 9.57
CA MET A 120 -7.54 -0.50 8.36
C MET A 120 -6.31 -0.38 7.45
N VAL A 121 -5.17 0.04 8.01
CA VAL A 121 -3.91 0.14 7.28
C VAL A 121 -3.49 -1.22 6.73
N LEU A 122 -3.60 -2.30 7.51
CA LEU A 122 -3.31 -3.67 7.06
C LEU A 122 -4.18 -4.08 5.87
N GLU A 123 -5.51 -3.96 6.00
CA GLU A 123 -6.45 -4.35 4.95
C GLU A 123 -6.22 -3.54 3.67
N ARG A 124 -6.10 -2.22 3.80
CA ARG A 124 -5.87 -1.30 2.67
C ARG A 124 -4.51 -1.53 2.00
N SER A 125 -3.44 -1.77 2.76
CA SER A 125 -2.13 -2.13 2.19
C SER A 125 -2.18 -3.46 1.42
N ALA A 126 -2.89 -4.46 1.94
CA ALA A 126 -3.04 -5.74 1.25
C ALA A 126 -3.87 -5.60 -0.04
N MET A 127 -4.90 -4.76 -0.05
CA MET A 127 -5.64 -4.38 -1.25
C MET A 127 -4.73 -3.66 -2.26
N LEU A 128 -3.94 -2.70 -1.79
CA LEU A 128 -3.02 -1.91 -2.59
C LEU A 128 -1.93 -2.77 -3.24
N ALA A 129 -1.37 -3.74 -2.51
CA ALA A 129 -0.41 -4.70 -3.06
C ALA A 129 -0.99 -5.50 -4.25
N LYS A 130 -2.25 -5.90 -4.15
CA LYS A 130 -2.96 -6.62 -5.22
C LYS A 130 -3.30 -5.74 -6.42
N ALA A 131 -3.77 -4.53 -6.17
CA ALA A 131 -4.19 -3.62 -7.24
C ALA A 131 -3.00 -2.95 -7.95
N GLY A 132 -1.92 -2.67 -7.23
CA GLY A 132 -0.80 -1.86 -7.70
C GLY A 132 0.50 -2.61 -7.99
N LEU A 133 0.47 -3.94 -8.03
CA LEU A 133 1.62 -4.82 -8.30
C LEU A 133 2.78 -4.66 -7.29
N GLY A 134 2.60 -5.19 -6.08
CA GLY A 134 3.64 -5.30 -5.07
C GLY A 134 3.31 -6.37 -4.03
N THR A 135 4.15 -6.46 -3.00
CA THR A 135 3.88 -7.26 -1.80
C THR A 135 3.12 -6.45 -0.76
N THR A 136 2.44 -7.14 0.16
CA THR A 136 1.73 -6.48 1.28
C THR A 136 2.70 -5.66 2.13
N GLN A 137 3.92 -6.17 2.38
CA GLN A 137 4.94 -5.46 3.14
C GLN A 137 5.42 -4.18 2.44
N GLU A 138 5.65 -4.21 1.12
CA GLU A 138 6.01 -2.99 0.36
C GLU A 138 4.87 -1.95 0.40
N ALA A 139 3.62 -2.41 0.32
CA ALA A 139 2.46 -1.52 0.43
C ALA A 139 2.30 -0.95 1.85
N VAL A 140 2.59 -1.73 2.89
CA VAL A 140 2.63 -1.24 4.28
C VAL A 140 3.73 -0.20 4.42
N ASP A 141 4.97 -0.51 4.06
CA ASP A 141 6.12 0.38 4.20
C ASP A 141 5.86 1.74 3.53
N LEU A 142 5.34 1.73 2.29
CA LEU A 142 4.97 2.94 1.57
C LEU A 142 3.86 3.73 2.26
N ALA A 143 2.75 3.06 2.63
CA ALA A 143 1.60 3.73 3.23
C ALA A 143 1.92 4.28 4.62
N THR A 144 2.59 3.51 5.47
CA THR A 144 2.97 3.96 6.82
C THR A 144 4.03 5.05 6.75
N SER A 145 4.96 4.99 5.79
CA SER A 145 5.91 6.09 5.55
C SER A 145 5.18 7.38 5.15
N ALA A 146 4.14 7.29 4.32
CA ALA A 146 3.34 8.45 3.92
C ALA A 146 2.53 9.01 5.11
N ILE A 147 1.80 8.14 5.82
CA ILE A 147 1.03 8.51 7.02
C ILE A 147 1.92 9.23 8.03
N ASN A 148 3.07 8.66 8.36
CA ASN A 148 3.97 9.23 9.36
C ASN A 148 4.68 10.50 8.88
N SER A 149 5.12 10.54 7.61
CA SER A 149 5.86 11.69 7.07
C SER A 149 4.99 12.94 6.97
N PHE A 150 3.70 12.78 6.71
CA PHE A 150 2.75 13.87 6.50
C PHE A 150 1.76 14.07 7.66
N GLY A 151 1.81 13.21 8.69
CA GLY A 151 1.00 13.36 9.90
C GLY A 151 -0.49 13.07 9.69
N PHE A 152 -0.82 12.14 8.80
CA PHE A 152 -2.22 11.81 8.49
C PHE A 152 -2.84 10.94 9.59
N GLU A 153 -4.09 11.23 9.94
CA GLU A 153 -4.87 10.46 10.93
C GLU A 153 -6.29 10.18 10.42
N GLY A 154 -6.93 9.12 10.92
CA GLY A 154 -8.33 8.80 10.61
C GLY A 154 -8.64 8.73 9.11
N GLU A 155 -9.57 9.57 8.64
CA GLU A 155 -9.99 9.59 7.23
C GLU A 155 -8.87 10.00 6.28
N GLU A 156 -7.92 10.84 6.70
CA GLU A 156 -6.79 11.24 5.86
C GLU A 156 -5.85 10.05 5.61
N ALA A 157 -5.62 9.23 6.64
CA ALA A 157 -4.84 8.01 6.51
C ALA A 157 -5.49 7.01 5.53
N ALA A 158 -6.82 6.98 5.45
CA ALA A 158 -7.53 6.16 4.46
C ALA A 158 -7.32 6.66 3.02
N LYS A 159 -7.29 7.99 2.81
CA LYS A 159 -7.08 8.63 1.49
C LYS A 159 -5.67 8.40 0.93
N VAL A 160 -4.68 8.16 1.80
CA VAL A 160 -3.31 7.84 1.37
C VAL A 160 -3.28 6.72 0.33
N PHE A 161 -4.08 5.68 0.57
CA PHE A 161 -4.14 4.49 -0.28
C PHE A 161 -4.69 4.78 -1.67
N ASP A 162 -5.72 5.63 -1.77
CA ASP A 162 -6.30 6.01 -3.07
C ASP A 162 -5.35 6.93 -3.84
N THR A 163 -4.66 7.85 -3.18
CA THR A 163 -3.60 8.66 -3.80
C THR A 163 -2.47 7.78 -4.34
N ILE A 164 -2.00 6.78 -3.57
CA ILE A 164 -0.96 5.86 -4.05
C ILE A 164 -1.47 5.05 -5.25
N GLN A 165 -2.67 4.48 -5.16
CA GLN A 165 -3.22 3.70 -6.28
C GLN A 165 -3.42 4.57 -7.52
N LEU A 166 -3.87 5.81 -7.36
CA LEU A 166 -4.04 6.75 -8.45
C LEU A 166 -2.70 7.09 -9.10
N THR A 167 -1.63 7.24 -8.31
CA THR A 167 -0.26 7.39 -8.82
C THR A 167 0.16 6.21 -9.69
N VAL A 168 -0.15 4.99 -9.26
CA VAL A 168 0.12 3.77 -10.05
C VAL A 168 -0.71 3.75 -11.33
N LYS A 169 -1.96 4.21 -11.28
CA LYS A 169 -2.90 4.22 -12.40
C LYS A 169 -2.55 5.27 -13.47
N THR A 170 -2.13 6.47 -13.07
CA THR A 170 -1.82 7.57 -14.00
C THR A 170 -0.35 7.63 -14.39
N GLY A 171 0.53 7.07 -13.58
CA GLY A 171 1.96 6.97 -13.83
C GLY A 171 2.38 5.70 -14.58
N LYS A 172 3.69 5.61 -14.83
CA LYS A 172 4.35 4.39 -15.29
C LYS A 172 5.19 3.81 -14.14
N THR A 173 4.50 3.33 -13.11
CA THR A 173 5.09 2.83 -11.85
C THR A 173 4.24 1.69 -11.27
N ASN A 174 4.69 1.11 -10.16
CA ASN A 174 3.96 0.15 -9.32
C ASN A 174 4.32 0.36 -7.84
N ILE A 175 3.70 -0.41 -6.94
CA ILE A 175 3.94 -0.31 -5.49
C ILE A 175 5.39 -0.60 -5.11
N SER A 176 6.00 -1.64 -5.69
CA SER A 176 7.39 -2.01 -5.38
C SER A 176 8.36 -0.87 -5.72
N GLU A 177 8.20 -0.24 -6.89
CA GLU A 177 9.04 0.88 -7.30
C GLU A 177 8.84 2.14 -6.43
N LEU A 178 7.60 2.42 -6.02
CA LEU A 178 7.31 3.55 -5.12
C LEU A 178 7.89 3.33 -3.72
N ALA A 179 7.66 2.16 -3.13
CA ALA A 179 8.14 1.81 -1.79
C ALA A 179 9.67 1.94 -1.67
N GLN A 180 10.41 1.48 -2.68
CA GLN A 180 11.89 1.52 -2.69
C GLN A 180 12.51 2.91 -2.59
N SER A 181 11.76 3.97 -2.92
CA SER A 181 12.33 5.32 -3.02
C SER A 181 11.60 6.39 -2.21
N PHE A 182 10.35 6.15 -1.81
CA PHE A 182 9.49 7.18 -1.24
C PHE A 182 10.08 7.83 0.02
N GLY A 183 10.66 7.02 0.91
CA GLY A 183 11.28 7.51 2.15
C GLY A 183 12.44 8.49 1.94
N MET A 184 13.08 8.52 0.75
CA MET A 184 14.16 9.46 0.46
C MET A 184 13.65 10.90 0.22
N VAL A 185 12.40 11.04 -0.22
CA VAL A 185 11.82 12.33 -0.63
C VAL A 185 10.71 12.81 0.31
N SER A 186 9.97 11.91 0.96
CA SER A 186 8.78 12.24 1.75
C SER A 186 9.04 13.29 2.84
N GLY A 187 10.09 13.10 3.66
CA GLY A 187 10.42 14.03 4.74
C GLY A 187 10.89 15.40 4.23
N VAL A 188 11.62 15.43 3.11
CA VAL A 188 12.06 16.68 2.46
C VAL A 188 10.85 17.44 1.91
N ALA A 189 9.94 16.75 1.23
CA ALA A 189 8.73 17.34 0.67
C ALA A 189 7.86 17.96 1.78
N ASN A 190 7.56 17.20 2.83
CA ASN A 190 6.74 17.71 3.93
C ASN A 190 7.38 18.92 4.63
N THR A 191 8.69 18.86 4.92
CA THR A 191 9.41 19.99 5.55
C THR A 191 9.43 21.24 4.66
N ALA A 192 9.37 21.06 3.34
CA ALA A 192 9.35 22.15 2.38
C ALA A 192 7.93 22.68 2.08
N GLY A 193 6.90 22.15 2.74
CA GLY A 193 5.51 22.54 2.52
C GLY A 193 4.88 21.95 1.25
N VAL A 194 5.52 20.97 0.61
CA VAL A 194 4.97 20.27 -0.55
C VAL A 194 4.01 19.19 -0.06
N SER A 195 2.77 19.21 -0.56
CA SER A 195 1.77 18.23 -0.13
C SER A 195 2.05 16.82 -0.67
N PHE A 196 1.49 15.81 0.01
CA PHE A 196 1.56 14.43 -0.44
C PHE A 196 1.00 14.23 -1.85
N ASN A 197 -0.17 14.83 -2.14
CA ASN A 197 -0.80 14.74 -3.46
C ASN A 197 0.10 15.35 -4.55
N GLU A 198 0.74 16.49 -4.30
CA GLU A 198 1.67 17.08 -5.29
C GLU A 198 2.90 16.21 -5.51
N LEU A 199 3.49 15.66 -4.46
CA LEU A 199 4.65 14.77 -4.57
C LEU A 199 4.30 13.53 -5.41
N MET A 200 3.13 12.94 -5.16
CA MET A 200 2.66 11.74 -5.85
C MET A 200 2.24 12.04 -7.29
N ALA A 201 1.52 13.13 -7.54
CA ALA A 201 1.17 13.58 -8.89
C ALA A 201 2.41 13.91 -9.73
N ALA A 202 3.42 14.58 -9.13
CA ALA A 202 4.67 14.88 -9.82
C ALA A 202 5.46 13.61 -10.13
N THR A 203 5.46 12.64 -9.21
CA THR A 203 6.06 11.32 -9.45
C THR A 203 5.37 10.62 -10.63
N ALA A 204 4.03 10.57 -10.64
CA ALA A 204 3.26 9.98 -11.72
C ALA A 204 3.60 10.63 -13.07
N ALA A 205 3.51 11.96 -13.15
CA ALA A 205 3.78 12.71 -14.38
C ALA A 205 5.20 12.49 -14.90
N LEU A 206 6.22 12.54 -14.03
CA LEU A 206 7.61 12.29 -14.42
C LEU A 206 7.80 10.87 -14.95
N THR A 207 7.19 9.85 -14.33
CA THR A 207 7.33 8.47 -14.83
C THR A 207 6.71 8.26 -16.22
N THR A 208 5.69 9.03 -16.60
CA THR A 208 5.11 8.94 -17.96
C THR A 208 6.09 9.37 -19.07
N SER A 209 7.11 10.16 -18.75
CA SER A 209 8.21 10.50 -19.68
C SER A 209 9.23 9.37 -19.88
N GLY A 210 9.07 8.24 -19.17
CA GLY A 210 9.98 7.09 -19.23
C GLY A 210 11.01 7.03 -18.11
N LEU A 211 10.97 7.96 -17.14
CA LEU A 211 11.77 7.88 -15.92
C LEU A 211 11.26 6.74 -15.03
N LYS A 212 12.20 6.03 -14.38
CA LYS A 212 11.87 5.13 -13.28
C LYS A 212 11.45 5.93 -12.04
N SER A 213 10.62 5.36 -11.18
CA SER A 213 10.10 6.04 -9.98
C SER A 213 11.21 6.52 -9.05
N SER A 214 12.24 5.69 -8.84
CA SER A 214 13.41 6.08 -8.04
C SER A 214 14.18 7.27 -8.62
N VAL A 215 14.26 7.38 -9.94
CA VAL A 215 14.90 8.51 -10.62
C VAL A 215 14.01 9.75 -10.51
N ALA A 216 12.70 9.62 -10.76
CA ALA A 216 11.74 10.72 -10.62
C ALA A 216 11.78 11.31 -9.21
N GLN A 217 11.71 10.47 -8.18
CA GLN A 217 11.75 10.91 -6.78
C GLN A 217 13.10 11.50 -6.38
N THR A 218 14.21 11.01 -6.92
CA THR A 218 15.53 11.64 -6.73
C THR A 218 15.56 13.03 -7.33
N GLN A 219 15.01 13.21 -8.53
CA GLN A 219 14.94 14.53 -9.17
C GLN A 219 14.04 15.49 -8.40
N LEU A 220 12.86 15.04 -7.96
CA LEU A 220 11.95 15.82 -7.12
C LEU A 220 12.61 16.25 -5.82
N ARG A 221 13.28 15.32 -5.12
CA ARG A 221 14.04 15.64 -3.90
C ARG A 221 15.08 16.72 -4.16
N SER A 222 15.85 16.61 -5.25
CA SER A 222 16.86 17.61 -5.61
C SER A 222 16.25 18.96 -5.94
N ALA A 223 15.12 19.01 -6.65
CA ALA A 223 14.44 20.25 -6.98
C ALA A 223 13.82 20.92 -5.75
N ILE A 224 13.16 20.16 -4.88
CA ILE A 224 12.60 20.65 -3.62
C ILE A 224 13.72 21.26 -2.75
N LEU A 225 14.85 20.56 -2.59
CA LEU A 225 16.00 21.09 -1.83
C LEU A 225 16.59 22.35 -2.47
N ALA A 226 16.66 22.41 -3.80
CA ALA A 226 17.18 23.59 -4.50
C ALA A 226 16.30 24.82 -4.31
N ILE A 227 14.99 24.65 -4.09
CA ILE A 227 14.07 25.75 -3.77
C ILE A 227 14.10 26.06 -2.28
N GLN A 228 13.98 25.04 -1.41
CA GLN A 228 13.92 25.19 0.05
C GLN A 228 15.21 25.77 0.64
N ALA A 229 16.38 25.32 0.16
CA ALA A 229 17.70 25.76 0.59
C ALA A 229 18.48 26.34 -0.61
N PRO A 230 18.09 27.52 -1.11
CA PRO A 230 18.49 27.98 -2.43
C PRO A 230 19.96 28.40 -2.51
N SER A 231 20.55 28.19 -3.69
CA SER A 231 21.82 28.82 -4.08
C SER A 231 21.68 30.35 -4.15
N THR A 232 22.79 31.09 -4.23
CA THR A 232 22.73 32.55 -4.40
C THR A 232 21.91 32.98 -5.63
N ASP A 233 22.03 32.22 -6.73
CA ASP A 233 21.30 32.51 -7.96
C ASP A 233 19.79 32.21 -7.81
N MET A 234 19.43 31.10 -7.18
CA MET A 234 18.02 30.77 -6.92
C MET A 234 17.40 31.73 -5.90
N ALA A 235 18.12 32.09 -4.83
CA ALA A 235 17.65 33.03 -3.82
C ALA A 235 17.35 34.40 -4.43
N LYS A 236 18.17 34.84 -5.39
CA LYS A 236 17.90 36.09 -6.12
C LYS A 236 16.58 36.00 -6.90
N ILE A 237 16.35 34.90 -7.63
CA ILE A 237 15.10 34.69 -8.38
C ILE A 237 13.89 34.71 -7.44
N ILE A 238 13.96 33.99 -6.32
CA ILE A 238 12.89 33.91 -5.32
C ILE A 238 12.58 35.30 -4.73
N ASN A 239 13.62 36.08 -4.40
CA ASN A 239 13.46 37.44 -3.89
C ASN A 239 12.88 38.40 -4.94
N ASP A 240 13.33 38.31 -6.20
CA ASP A 240 12.82 39.12 -7.31
C ASP A 240 11.34 38.80 -7.60
N LEU A 241 10.92 37.56 -7.34
CA LEU A 241 9.51 37.12 -7.37
C LEU A 241 8.69 37.58 -6.14
N GLY A 242 9.32 38.16 -5.13
CA GLY A 242 8.66 38.75 -3.96
C GLY A 242 8.42 37.81 -2.78
N TYR A 243 9.07 36.64 -2.74
CA TYR A 243 8.95 35.69 -1.63
C TYR A 243 10.11 35.81 -0.65
N GLU A 244 9.83 35.70 0.64
CA GLU A 244 10.85 35.81 1.70
C GLU A 244 11.80 34.60 1.76
N SER A 245 11.33 33.44 1.31
CA SER A 245 12.08 32.19 1.27
C SER A 245 11.48 31.26 0.23
N GLY A 246 12.26 30.26 -0.21
CA GLY A 246 11.73 29.24 -1.11
C GLY A 246 10.70 28.33 -0.44
N GLN A 247 10.78 28.13 0.87
CA GLN A 247 9.73 27.42 1.60
C GLN A 247 8.40 28.20 1.57
N ALA A 248 8.41 29.51 1.84
CA ALA A 248 7.21 30.33 1.75
C ALA A 248 6.60 30.32 0.34
N MET A 249 7.45 30.29 -0.70
CA MET A 249 7.02 30.14 -2.08
C MET A 249 6.33 28.78 -2.31
N LEU A 250 6.94 27.68 -1.87
CA LEU A 250 6.38 26.33 -2.02
C LEU A 250 5.05 26.19 -1.27
N GLU A 251 4.95 26.68 -0.04
CA GLU A 251 3.71 26.66 0.74
C GLU A 251 2.59 27.48 0.08
N GLN A 252 2.93 28.61 -0.53
CA GLN A 252 1.94 29.50 -1.14
C GLN A 252 1.48 29.06 -2.53
N LEU A 253 2.40 28.54 -3.35
CA LEU A 253 2.13 28.22 -4.75
C LEU A 253 1.96 26.72 -5.02
N GLY A 254 2.55 25.88 -4.19
CA GLY A 254 2.78 24.48 -4.50
C GLY A 254 4.03 24.25 -5.35
N LEU A 255 4.38 22.98 -5.55
CA LEU A 255 5.66 22.57 -6.13
C LEU A 255 5.83 23.03 -7.58
N VAL A 256 4.91 22.63 -8.45
CA VAL A 256 5.05 22.84 -9.90
C VAL A 256 4.79 24.29 -10.28
N GLU A 257 3.88 24.98 -9.61
CA GLU A 257 3.66 26.41 -9.86
C GLU A 257 4.87 27.24 -9.41
N SER A 258 5.54 26.88 -8.30
CA SER A 258 6.83 27.47 -7.93
C SER A 258 7.87 27.28 -9.03
N MET A 259 8.00 26.07 -9.57
CA MET A 259 8.93 25.80 -10.68
C MET A 259 8.60 26.63 -11.93
N LYS A 260 7.31 26.80 -12.26
CA LYS A 260 6.87 27.65 -13.38
C LYS A 260 7.24 29.12 -13.16
N LYS A 261 7.02 29.67 -11.95
CA LYS A 261 7.42 31.05 -11.64
C LYS A 261 8.93 31.27 -11.73
N ILE A 262 9.71 30.28 -11.31
CA ILE A 262 11.17 30.30 -11.44
C ILE A 262 11.59 30.26 -12.93
N ASP A 263 10.94 29.42 -13.75
CA ASP A 263 11.18 29.33 -15.20
C ASP A 263 10.83 30.65 -15.93
N GLU A 264 9.66 31.22 -15.61
CA GLU A 264 9.20 32.52 -16.11
C GLU A 264 10.19 33.64 -15.75
N ALA A 265 10.64 33.71 -14.50
CA ALA A 265 11.60 34.71 -14.03
C ALA A 265 12.99 34.55 -14.68
N ALA A 266 13.39 33.32 -15.01
CA ALA A 266 14.59 33.04 -15.79
C ALA A 266 14.41 33.31 -17.29
N GLY A 267 13.19 33.65 -17.75
CA GLY A 267 12.85 33.86 -19.15
C GLY A 267 13.00 32.59 -20.00
N GLY A 268 12.83 31.40 -19.40
CA GLY A 268 13.08 30.11 -20.05
C GLY A 268 14.57 29.86 -20.37
N ASN A 269 15.48 30.64 -19.79
CA ASN A 269 16.92 30.50 -20.06
C ASN A 269 17.51 29.33 -19.27
N VAL A 270 17.78 28.22 -19.96
CA VAL A 270 18.33 27.00 -19.38
C VAL A 270 19.67 27.21 -18.66
N ASP A 271 20.53 28.13 -19.11
CA ASP A 271 21.81 28.41 -18.43
C ASP A 271 21.59 29.13 -17.09
N VAL A 272 20.58 29.99 -17.00
CA VAL A 272 20.18 30.64 -15.74
C VAL A 272 19.60 29.61 -14.79
N LEU A 273 18.68 28.76 -15.27
CA LEU A 273 18.06 27.70 -14.47
C LEU A 273 19.07 26.67 -13.99
N LYS A 274 20.04 26.29 -14.84
CA LYS A 274 21.11 25.37 -14.45
C LYS A 274 21.94 25.91 -13.28
N LYS A 275 22.23 27.21 -13.27
CA LYS A 275 22.94 27.85 -12.15
C LYS A 275 22.06 27.93 -10.90
N ALA A 276 20.79 28.30 -11.07
CA ALA A 276 19.83 28.41 -9.97
C ALA A 276 19.63 27.04 -9.27
N TYR A 277 19.24 26.01 -10.02
CA TYR A 277 18.99 24.67 -9.48
C TYR A 277 20.26 23.94 -9.03
N GLY A 278 21.41 24.21 -9.66
CA GLY A 278 22.70 23.66 -9.24
C GLY A 278 22.90 22.16 -9.45
N SER A 279 21.87 21.42 -9.86
CA SER A 279 21.90 19.98 -10.15
C SER A 279 21.13 19.69 -11.44
N VAL A 280 21.64 18.73 -12.22
CA VAL A 280 20.98 18.28 -13.46
C VAL A 280 19.69 17.51 -13.16
N GLU A 281 19.62 16.83 -12.02
CA GLU A 281 18.43 16.15 -11.53
C GLU A 281 17.32 17.15 -11.20
N ALA A 282 17.66 18.19 -10.43
CA ALA A 282 16.72 19.26 -10.08
C ALA A 282 16.19 19.96 -11.33
N LEU A 283 17.10 20.37 -12.23
CA LEU A 283 16.74 21.00 -13.50
C LEU A 283 15.88 20.08 -14.39
N GLY A 284 16.19 18.78 -14.43
CA GLY A 284 15.47 17.80 -15.23
C GLY A 284 14.00 17.70 -14.85
N SER A 285 13.70 17.55 -13.55
CA SER A 285 12.31 17.51 -13.09
C SER A 285 11.59 18.83 -13.28
N ALA A 286 12.26 19.96 -13.04
CA ALA A 286 11.69 21.28 -13.26
C ALA A 286 11.27 21.47 -14.73
N LEU A 287 12.18 21.23 -15.68
CA LEU A 287 11.89 21.38 -17.12
C LEU A 287 10.79 20.43 -17.60
N ALA A 288 10.76 19.19 -17.09
CA ALA A 288 9.72 18.23 -17.44
C ALA A 288 8.33 18.72 -16.95
N LEU A 289 8.23 19.11 -15.68
CA LEU A 289 6.99 19.50 -15.03
C LEU A 289 6.49 20.90 -15.45
N THR A 290 7.37 21.82 -15.83
CA THR A 290 6.98 23.11 -16.44
C THR A 290 6.68 22.99 -17.92
N GLY A 291 7.17 21.92 -18.57
CA GLY A 291 6.94 21.60 -19.97
C GLY A 291 5.83 20.56 -20.20
N GLU A 292 6.16 19.52 -20.97
CA GLU A 292 5.21 18.53 -21.48
C GLU A 292 4.49 17.73 -20.37
N GLN A 293 5.16 17.45 -19.26
CA GLN A 293 4.57 16.65 -18.18
C GLN A 293 3.67 17.48 -17.25
N GLY A 294 3.62 18.81 -17.41
CA GLY A 294 2.81 19.69 -16.57
C GLY A 294 1.30 19.43 -16.69
N GLU A 295 0.80 19.05 -17.87
CA GLU A 295 -0.61 18.71 -18.06
C GLU A 295 -0.99 17.42 -17.31
N SER A 296 -0.14 16.40 -17.44
CA SER A 296 -0.30 15.11 -16.72
C SER A 296 -0.28 15.30 -15.21
N PHE A 297 0.63 16.15 -14.72
CA PHE A 297 0.70 16.54 -13.32
C PHE A 297 -0.59 17.20 -12.85
N ASN A 298 -1.04 18.26 -13.54
CA ASN A 298 -2.23 19.01 -13.15
C ASN A 298 -3.48 18.12 -13.09
N LYS A 299 -3.67 17.29 -14.13
CA LYS A 299 -4.79 16.35 -14.20
C LYS A 299 -4.76 15.34 -13.05
N THR A 300 -3.59 14.73 -12.81
CA THR A 300 -3.44 13.75 -11.72
C THR A 300 -3.69 14.40 -10.36
N LEU A 301 -3.17 15.61 -10.15
CA LEU A 301 -3.37 16.36 -8.90
C LEU A 301 -4.85 16.73 -8.68
N GLU A 302 -5.55 17.13 -9.74
CA GLU A 302 -7.00 17.38 -9.70
C GLU A 302 -7.77 16.13 -9.27
N GLU A 303 -7.53 14.99 -9.92
CA GLU A 303 -8.15 13.70 -9.56
C GLU A 303 -7.83 13.29 -8.10
N MET A 304 -6.60 13.54 -7.62
CA MET A 304 -6.21 13.27 -6.23
C MET A 304 -6.94 14.18 -5.22
N ASN A 305 -7.21 15.43 -5.58
CA ASN A 305 -7.87 16.40 -4.70
C ASN A 305 -9.39 16.25 -4.69
N GLU A 306 -10.00 15.82 -5.79
CA GLU A 306 -11.40 15.40 -5.84
C GLU A 306 -11.64 14.17 -4.95
N GLY A 307 -10.63 13.30 -4.87
CA GLY A 307 -10.69 12.06 -4.12
C GLY A 307 -11.54 11.00 -4.83
N GLY A 308 -11.82 9.90 -4.12
CA GLY A 308 -12.62 8.80 -4.62
C GLY A 308 -12.04 7.44 -4.27
N ASP A 309 -12.76 6.38 -4.64
CA ASP A 309 -12.47 5.01 -4.19
C ASP A 309 -11.64 4.23 -5.22
N VAL A 310 -10.59 4.86 -5.76
CA VAL A 310 -9.78 4.30 -6.85
C VAL A 310 -9.18 2.95 -6.46
N LEU A 311 -8.75 2.78 -5.19
CA LEU A 311 -8.24 1.49 -4.75
C LEU A 311 -9.33 0.41 -4.75
N ASP A 312 -10.55 0.73 -4.32
CA ASP A 312 -11.63 -0.26 -4.27
C ASP A 312 -12.03 -0.71 -5.67
N GLU A 313 -12.09 0.22 -6.63
CA GLU A 313 -12.36 -0.10 -8.04
C GLU A 313 -11.31 -1.03 -8.64
N GLU A 314 -10.02 -0.70 -8.50
CA GLU A 314 -8.93 -1.49 -9.09
C GLU A 314 -8.76 -2.83 -8.36
N PHE A 315 -8.90 -2.84 -7.04
CA PHE A 315 -8.92 -4.06 -6.24
C PHE A 315 -10.07 -5.00 -6.62
N GLY A 316 -11.27 -4.45 -6.87
CA GLY A 316 -12.43 -5.20 -7.32
C GLY A 316 -12.14 -6.02 -8.58
N LYS A 317 -11.44 -5.43 -9.56
CA LYS A 317 -11.06 -6.12 -10.80
C LYS A 317 -10.14 -7.31 -10.53
N VAL A 318 -9.12 -7.15 -9.68
CA VAL A 318 -8.18 -8.23 -9.34
C VAL A 318 -8.84 -9.32 -8.50
N LYS A 319 -9.71 -8.93 -7.56
CA LYS A 319 -10.48 -9.85 -6.70
C LYS A 319 -11.41 -10.77 -7.50
N GLU A 320 -11.96 -10.30 -8.61
CA GLU A 320 -12.86 -11.07 -9.47
C GLU A 320 -12.17 -11.99 -10.48
N THR A 321 -10.83 -11.93 -10.57
CA THR A 321 -10.06 -12.89 -11.38
C THR A 321 -10.14 -14.30 -10.79
N PHE A 322 -9.87 -15.30 -11.61
CA PHE A 322 -9.79 -16.69 -11.16
C PHE A 322 -8.83 -16.85 -9.97
N ASP A 323 -7.61 -16.30 -10.07
CA ASP A 323 -6.59 -16.38 -9.02
C ASP A 323 -7.05 -15.68 -7.73
N GLY A 324 -7.65 -14.49 -7.85
CA GLY A 324 -8.21 -13.78 -6.71
C GLY A 324 -9.30 -14.60 -6.01
N MET A 325 -10.27 -15.11 -6.77
CA MET A 325 -11.35 -15.93 -6.21
C MET A 325 -10.87 -17.24 -5.61
N PHE A 326 -9.90 -17.90 -6.25
CA PHE A 326 -9.31 -19.14 -5.76
C PHE A 326 -8.52 -18.90 -4.46
N GLN A 327 -7.77 -17.81 -4.37
CA GLN A 327 -7.06 -17.44 -3.15
C GLN A 327 -8.02 -17.12 -2.01
N LEU A 328 -9.14 -16.42 -2.26
CA LEU A 328 -10.16 -16.22 -1.22
C LEU A 328 -10.75 -17.54 -0.73
N LEU A 329 -11.01 -18.49 -1.64
CA LEU A 329 -11.50 -19.81 -1.25
C LEU A 329 -10.48 -20.56 -0.38
N LYS A 330 -9.19 -20.50 -0.76
CA LYS A 330 -8.08 -21.06 0.02
C LYS A 330 -7.97 -20.39 1.39
N ASN A 331 -8.09 -19.08 1.47
CA ASN A 331 -8.06 -18.34 2.74
C ASN A 331 -9.23 -18.74 3.64
N ASN A 332 -10.44 -18.84 3.11
CA ASN A 332 -11.60 -19.32 3.87
C ASN A 332 -11.38 -20.74 4.42
N PHE A 333 -10.82 -21.65 3.61
CA PHE A 333 -10.43 -22.98 4.08
C PHE A 333 -9.39 -22.90 5.20
N ASN A 334 -8.33 -22.12 5.00
CA ASN A 334 -7.25 -21.98 5.96
C ASN A 334 -7.73 -21.39 7.29
N VAL A 335 -8.63 -20.40 7.26
CA VAL A 335 -9.21 -19.81 8.48
C VAL A 335 -10.01 -20.85 9.26
N GLU A 336 -10.86 -21.65 8.61
CA GLU A 336 -11.60 -22.72 9.30
C GLU A 336 -10.66 -23.76 9.91
N MET A 337 -9.59 -24.12 9.21
CA MET A 337 -8.57 -25.05 9.71
C MET A 337 -7.80 -24.48 10.91
N ILE A 338 -7.44 -23.20 10.89
CA ILE A 338 -6.81 -22.50 12.03
C ILE A 338 -7.78 -22.52 13.22
N LYS A 339 -9.04 -22.10 13.03
CA LYS A 339 -10.06 -22.08 14.09
C LYS A 339 -10.33 -23.47 14.68
N LEU A 340 -10.21 -24.54 13.90
CA LEU A 340 -10.30 -25.91 14.42
C LEU A 340 -9.07 -26.33 15.20
N GLY A 341 -7.87 -25.93 14.77
CA GLY A 341 -6.62 -26.27 15.46
C GLY A 341 -6.44 -25.57 16.80
N THR A 342 -7.16 -24.47 17.03
CA THR A 342 -7.16 -23.70 18.29
C THR A 342 -8.21 -24.18 19.31
N LYS A 343 -9.14 -25.07 18.91
CA LYS A 343 -10.17 -25.64 19.80
C LYS A 343 -9.68 -26.88 20.54
#